data_AF-A0AAU2VFR4-F1
#
_entry.id   AF-A0AAU2VFR4-F1
#
_cell.length_a   1.000
_cell.length_b   1.000
_cell.length_c   1.000
_cell.angle_alpha   90.00
_cell.angle_beta   90.00
_cell.angle_gamma   90.00
#
_symmetry.space_group_name_H-M   'P 1'
#
loop_
_entity.id
_entity.type
_entity.pdbx_description
1 polymer ?
#
loop_
_entity_poly.entity_id
_entity_poly.type
_entity_poly.pdbx_seq_one_letter_code
_entity_poly.pdbx_strand_id
1 'polypeptide(L)'
;MRERADFLLARTYREFPAYAQQSEKPFDWDTDGCSPPTPTPWAKAFHDACVIHDFGYRNYGGQGLRLDPTEARRKTIDDRLLEEMLRICRDRPDALPNCPGAARTMYQAVRLYGSPAFYGE
;
A
#
# COMPACT_ATOMS: atom_id res chain seq x y z
N MET A 1 -14.89 5.90 -12.08
CA MET A 1 -13.57 6.26 -11.51
C MET A 1 -13.20 5.39 -10.33
N ARG A 2 -14.02 5.35 -9.26
CA ARG A 2 -13.81 4.46 -8.10
C ARG A 2 -13.64 2.99 -8.50
N GLU A 3 -14.50 2.47 -9.36
CA GLU A 3 -14.39 1.07 -9.85
C GLU A 3 -13.06 0.75 -10.53
N ARG A 4 -12.50 1.71 -11.29
CA ARG A 4 -11.19 1.55 -11.93
C ARG A 4 -10.07 1.58 -10.90
N ALA A 5 -10.15 2.47 -9.90
CA ALA A 5 -9.23 2.45 -8.77
C ALA A 5 -9.34 1.13 -7.98
N ASP A 6 -10.56 0.60 -7.77
CA ASP A 6 -10.78 -0.66 -7.07
C ASP A 6 -10.15 -1.82 -7.84
N PHE A 7 -10.31 -1.83 -9.17
CA PHE A 7 -9.65 -2.80 -10.03
C PHE A 7 -8.11 -2.74 -9.91
N LEU A 8 -7.54 -1.52 -9.90
CA LEU A 8 -6.10 -1.30 -9.78
C LEU A 8 -5.57 -1.72 -8.40
N LEU A 9 -6.23 -1.29 -7.32
CA LEU A 9 -5.89 -1.65 -5.94
C LEU A 9 -5.98 -3.16 -5.69
N ALA A 10 -6.86 -3.86 -6.41
CA ALA A 10 -7.01 -5.31 -6.35
C ALA A 10 -5.93 -6.09 -7.13
N ARG A 11 -4.96 -5.42 -7.80
CA ARG A 11 -3.82 -6.10 -8.43
C ARG A 11 -2.83 -6.59 -7.39
N THR A 12 -2.16 -7.69 -7.69
CA THR A 12 -1.08 -8.20 -6.84
C THR A 12 0.17 -7.34 -6.96
N TYR A 13 1.10 -7.45 -6.00
CA TYR A 13 2.41 -6.78 -6.06
C TYR A 13 3.20 -7.09 -7.35
N ARG A 14 2.94 -8.23 -8.01
CA ARG A 14 3.56 -8.59 -9.30
C ARG A 14 2.90 -7.89 -10.50
N GLU A 15 1.60 -7.64 -10.42
CA GLU A 15 0.80 -7.12 -11.53
C GLU A 15 0.74 -5.59 -11.51
N PHE A 16 0.62 -4.99 -10.32
CA PHE A 16 0.43 -3.55 -10.13
C PHE A 16 1.47 -2.69 -10.86
N PRO A 17 2.78 -3.03 -10.86
CA PRO A 17 3.79 -2.22 -11.56
C PRO A 17 3.50 -2.01 -13.05
N ALA A 18 2.93 -2.99 -13.74
CA ALA A 18 2.59 -2.88 -15.17
C ALA A 18 1.47 -1.84 -15.42
N TYR A 19 0.60 -1.62 -14.44
CA TYR A 19 -0.43 -0.58 -14.49
C TYR A 19 0.14 0.77 -14.04
N ALA A 20 0.97 0.80 -12.99
CA ALA A 20 1.58 2.03 -12.51
C ALA A 20 2.44 2.73 -13.58
N GLN A 21 3.16 1.94 -14.40
CA GLN A 21 3.93 2.44 -15.54
C GLN A 21 3.09 3.15 -16.62
N GLN A 22 1.79 2.86 -16.70
CA GLN A 22 0.90 3.54 -17.65
C GLN A 22 0.49 4.93 -17.16
N SER A 23 0.64 5.20 -15.86
CA SER A 23 0.32 6.49 -15.22
C SER A 23 -1.05 7.02 -15.65
N GLU A 24 -2.06 6.15 -15.60
CA GLU A 24 -3.43 6.44 -16.04
C GLU A 24 -4.00 7.63 -15.27
N LYS A 25 -4.30 8.72 -15.98
CA LYS A 25 -4.95 9.90 -15.39
C LYS A 25 -6.44 9.60 -15.15
N PRO A 26 -7.05 10.15 -14.08
CA PRO A 26 -6.53 11.21 -13.20
C PRO A 26 -5.93 10.69 -11.88
N PHE A 27 -5.55 9.41 -11.79
CA PHE A 27 -5.05 8.86 -10.54
C PHE A 27 -3.70 9.44 -10.14
N ASP A 28 -3.49 9.58 -8.84
CA ASP A 28 -2.20 9.89 -8.25
C ASP A 28 -1.38 8.59 -8.14
N TRP A 29 -0.25 8.57 -8.83
CA TRP A 29 0.68 7.43 -8.89
C TRP A 29 1.97 7.70 -8.11
N ASP A 30 2.08 8.85 -7.43
CA ASP A 30 3.25 9.17 -6.62
C ASP A 30 3.37 8.17 -5.48
N THR A 31 4.61 7.82 -5.16
CA THR A 31 4.92 6.87 -4.09
C THR A 31 6.32 7.16 -3.58
N ASP A 32 6.48 7.14 -2.26
CA ASP A 32 7.77 7.13 -1.57
C ASP A 32 8.14 5.70 -1.12
N GLY A 33 7.32 4.71 -1.50
CA GLY A 33 7.46 3.32 -1.12
C GLY A 33 7.14 3.15 0.36
N CYS A 34 7.96 2.39 1.09
CA CYS A 34 7.72 2.22 2.51
C CYS A 34 8.29 3.42 3.30
N SER A 35 7.42 4.38 3.63
CA SER A 35 7.81 5.63 4.31
C SER A 35 8.58 5.38 5.62
N PRO A 36 9.52 6.28 6.00
CA PRO A 36 10.19 6.23 7.30
C PRO A 36 9.22 6.40 8.50
N PRO A 37 9.53 5.80 9.67
CA PRO A 37 10.71 5.01 9.99
C PRO A 37 10.51 3.50 9.73
N THR A 38 10.72 3.07 8.48
CA THR A 38 10.75 1.64 8.12
C THR A 38 12.21 1.16 8.02
N PRO A 39 12.60 0.05 8.66
CA PRO A 39 13.94 -0.52 8.52
C PRO A 39 14.29 -0.79 7.05
N THR A 40 15.49 -0.44 6.59
CA THR A 40 15.90 -0.59 5.18
C THR A 40 15.65 -2.00 4.60
N PRO A 41 15.92 -3.10 5.31
CA PRO A 41 15.63 -4.44 4.79
C PRO A 41 14.13 -4.68 4.57
N TRP A 42 13.28 -4.12 5.43
CA TRP A 42 11.81 -4.25 5.33
C TRP A 42 11.29 -3.39 4.19
N ALA A 43 11.77 -2.15 4.08
CA ALA A 43 11.44 -1.25 2.99
C ALA A 43 11.80 -1.87 1.62
N LYS A 44 12.96 -2.53 1.53
CA LYS A 44 13.37 -3.25 0.31
C LYS A 44 12.49 -4.47 0.05
N ALA A 45 12.21 -5.29 1.07
CA ALA A 45 11.43 -6.51 0.90
C ALA A 45 9.97 -6.23 0.51
N PHE A 46 9.37 -5.19 1.07
CA PHE A 46 7.94 -4.87 0.94
C PHE A 46 7.63 -3.69 0.02
N HIS A 47 8.63 -3.15 -0.69
CA HIS A 47 8.48 -1.98 -1.57
C HIS A 47 7.24 -2.05 -2.45
N ASP A 48 7.07 -3.13 -3.21
CA ASP A 48 5.96 -3.29 -4.15
C ASP A 48 4.58 -3.31 -3.45
N ALA A 49 4.50 -3.79 -2.21
CA ALA A 49 3.27 -3.75 -1.41
C ALA A 49 2.98 -2.34 -0.88
N CYS A 50 4.01 -1.60 -0.47
CA CYS A 50 3.89 -0.21 -0.05
C CYS A 50 3.44 0.69 -1.21
N VAL A 51 3.93 0.46 -2.43
CA VAL A 51 3.50 1.20 -3.63
C VAL A 51 1.98 1.04 -3.88
N ILE A 52 1.42 -0.15 -3.67
CA ILE A 52 -0.04 -0.37 -3.76
C ILE A 52 -0.78 0.38 -2.65
N HIS A 53 -0.23 0.38 -1.44
CA HIS A 53 -0.80 1.08 -0.28
C HIS A 53 -0.85 2.59 -0.50
N ASP A 54 0.24 3.19 -0.98
CA ASP A 54 0.34 4.61 -1.32
C ASP A 54 -0.69 5.01 -2.36
N PHE A 55 -0.86 4.21 -3.42
CA PHE A 55 -1.90 4.45 -4.43
C PHE A 55 -3.29 4.48 -3.78
N GLY A 56 -3.58 3.54 -2.88
CA GLY A 56 -4.81 3.52 -2.11
C GLY A 56 -4.99 4.80 -1.28
N TYR A 57 -3.98 5.18 -0.51
CA TYR A 57 -4.04 6.35 0.37
C TYR A 57 -4.25 7.66 -0.41
N ARG A 58 -3.51 7.85 -1.51
CA ARG A 58 -3.53 9.08 -2.30
C ARG A 58 -4.82 9.26 -3.11
N ASN A 59 -5.43 8.16 -3.56
CA ASN A 59 -6.62 8.22 -4.41
C ASN A 59 -7.94 8.10 -3.64
N TYR A 60 -7.99 7.32 -2.56
CA TYR A 60 -9.22 7.15 -1.77
C TYR A 60 -9.34 8.15 -0.64
N GLY A 61 -8.21 8.49 -0.01
CA GLY A 61 -8.07 9.57 0.94
C GLY A 61 -7.35 10.77 0.31
N GLY A 62 -6.38 11.30 1.04
CA GLY A 62 -5.49 12.39 0.62
C GLY A 62 -6.23 13.69 0.30
N GLN A 63 -5.52 14.60 -0.36
CA GLN A 63 -6.07 15.88 -0.81
C GLN A 63 -6.54 15.86 -2.29
N GLY A 64 -6.37 14.72 -2.97
CA GLY A 64 -6.72 14.53 -4.38
C GLY A 64 -8.17 14.08 -4.62
N LEU A 65 -8.33 12.96 -5.33
CA LEU A 65 -9.65 12.47 -5.81
C LEU A 65 -10.62 12.07 -4.69
N ARG A 66 -10.12 11.76 -3.48
CA ARG A 66 -10.91 11.41 -2.29
C ARG A 66 -12.03 10.44 -2.61
N LEU A 67 -11.68 9.35 -3.30
CA LEU A 67 -12.67 8.43 -3.85
C LEU A 67 -13.55 7.80 -2.78
N ASP A 68 -13.07 7.59 -1.54
CA ASP A 68 -13.82 7.03 -0.40
C ASP A 68 -13.06 7.30 0.93
N PRO A 69 -13.12 8.52 1.48
CA PRO A 69 -12.28 8.93 2.61
C PRO A 69 -12.89 8.50 3.94
N THR A 70 -13.06 7.19 4.12
CA THR A 70 -13.67 6.58 5.32
C THR A 70 -12.68 5.67 6.05
N GLU A 71 -12.83 5.53 7.37
CA GLU A 71 -12.02 4.58 8.17
C GLU A 71 -12.17 3.13 7.66
N ALA A 72 -13.36 2.76 7.18
CA ALA A 72 -13.61 1.44 6.61
C ALA A 72 -12.77 1.21 5.33
N ARG A 73 -12.67 2.23 4.47
CA ARG A 73 -11.80 2.18 3.29
C ARG A 73 -10.33 2.15 3.68
N ARG A 74 -9.89 3.01 4.61
CA ARG A 74 -8.51 3.03 5.12
C ARG A 74 -8.11 1.64 5.61
N LYS A 75 -8.97 1.04 6.45
CA LYS A 75 -8.77 -0.33 6.94
C LYS A 75 -8.64 -1.34 5.80
N THR A 76 -9.49 -1.26 4.77
CA THR A 76 -9.42 -2.17 3.61
C THR A 76 -8.09 -2.04 2.87
N ILE A 77 -7.57 -0.82 2.72
CA ILE A 77 -6.26 -0.56 2.10
C ILE A 77 -5.12 -1.09 2.98
N ASP A 78 -5.20 -0.90 4.30
CA ASP A 78 -4.21 -1.44 5.25
C ASP A 78 -4.23 -2.97 5.28
N ASP A 79 -5.41 -3.59 5.24
CA ASP A 79 -5.58 -5.05 5.13
C ASP A 79 -4.94 -5.56 3.83
N ARG A 80 -5.08 -4.80 2.74
CA ARG A 80 -4.45 -5.13 1.45
C ARG A 80 -2.92 -5.07 1.53
N LEU A 81 -2.36 -4.06 2.21
CA LEU A 81 -0.92 -4.00 2.48
C LEU A 81 -0.44 -5.27 3.18
N LEU A 82 -1.13 -5.71 4.25
CA LEU A 82 -0.80 -6.94 4.95
C LEU A 82 -0.90 -8.17 4.04
N GLU A 83 -1.95 -8.28 3.24
CA GLU A 83 -2.15 -9.37 2.30
C GLU A 83 -0.98 -9.50 1.31
N GLU A 84 -0.56 -8.39 0.70
CA GLU A 84 0.54 -8.34 -0.26
C GLU A 84 1.89 -8.63 0.38
N MET A 85 2.18 -8.07 1.57
CA MET A 85 3.41 -8.38 2.29
C MET A 85 3.49 -9.87 2.67
N LEU A 86 2.38 -10.46 3.13
CA LEU A 86 2.33 -11.90 3.41
C LEU A 86 2.47 -12.74 2.14
N ARG A 87 1.98 -12.25 0.99
CA ARG A 87 2.19 -12.90 -0.31
C ARG A 87 3.66 -12.86 -0.71
N ILE A 88 4.31 -11.72 -0.59
CA ILE A 88 5.77 -11.58 -0.78
C ILE A 88 6.53 -12.57 0.11
N CYS A 89 6.15 -12.71 1.39
CA CYS A 89 6.81 -13.67 2.28
C CYS A 89 6.66 -15.13 1.83
N ARG A 90 5.52 -15.50 1.22
CA ARG A 90 5.33 -16.86 0.67
C ARG A 90 6.11 -17.06 -0.62
N ASP A 91 6.14 -16.04 -1.47
CA ASP A 91 6.77 -16.06 -2.79
C ASP A 91 8.30 -15.93 -2.72
N ARG A 92 8.81 -15.28 -1.67
CA ARG A 92 10.23 -14.99 -1.44
C ARG A 92 10.58 -15.26 0.04
N PRO A 93 10.64 -16.54 0.46
CA PRO A 93 10.85 -16.90 1.87
C PRO A 93 12.15 -16.35 2.46
N ASP A 94 13.18 -16.14 1.63
CA ASP A 94 14.49 -15.64 2.03
C ASP A 94 14.61 -14.09 1.96
N ALA A 95 13.54 -13.37 1.60
CA ALA A 95 13.58 -11.91 1.46
C ALA A 95 13.86 -11.20 2.79
N LEU A 96 13.42 -11.78 3.92
CA LEU A 96 13.57 -11.19 5.24
C LEU A 96 13.47 -12.25 6.35
N PRO A 97 14.36 -12.24 7.37
CA PRO A 97 14.18 -13.06 8.57
C PRO A 97 12.83 -12.78 9.24
N ASN A 98 12.07 -13.83 9.54
CA ASN A 98 10.72 -13.72 10.11
C ASN A 98 9.82 -12.75 9.31
N CYS A 99 9.84 -12.85 7.97
CA CYS A 99 9.08 -11.98 7.06
C CYS A 99 7.60 -11.79 7.48
N PRO A 100 6.82 -12.85 7.84
CA PRO A 100 5.44 -12.67 8.27
C PRO A 100 5.29 -11.85 9.56
N GLY A 101 6.28 -11.92 10.46
CA GLY A 101 6.33 -11.08 11.67
C GLY A 101 6.49 -9.61 11.31
N ALA A 102 7.46 -9.28 10.45
CA ALA A 102 7.68 -7.92 9.98
C ALA A 102 6.45 -7.35 9.25
N ALA A 103 5.79 -8.14 8.41
CA ALA A 103 4.55 -7.76 7.72
C ALA A 103 3.45 -7.36 8.72
N ARG A 104 3.24 -8.17 9.79
CA ARG A 104 2.26 -7.86 10.83
C ARG A 104 2.62 -6.60 11.61
N THR A 105 3.90 -6.36 11.89
CA THR A 105 4.37 -5.13 12.53
C THR A 105 4.09 -3.90 11.68
N MET A 106 4.39 -3.95 10.37
CA MET A 106 4.09 -2.84 9.46
C MET A 106 2.58 -2.55 9.35
N TYR A 107 1.75 -3.59 9.27
CA TYR A 107 0.29 -3.44 9.31
C TYR A 107 -0.18 -2.72 10.58
N GLN A 108 0.31 -3.14 11.76
CA GLN A 108 -0.03 -2.48 13.01
C GLN A 108 0.40 -1.02 13.03
N ALA A 109 1.58 -0.70 12.49
CA ALA A 109 2.08 0.67 12.41
C ALA A 109 1.17 1.56 11.56
N VAL A 110 0.76 1.14 10.35
CA VAL A 110 -0.14 1.96 9.50
C VAL A 110 -1.54 2.10 10.10
N ARG A 111 -2.05 1.06 10.77
CA ARG A 111 -3.34 1.13 11.49
C ARG A 111 -3.32 2.20 12.59
N LEU A 112 -2.23 2.26 13.36
CA LEU A 112 -2.07 3.17 14.49
C LEU A 112 -1.73 4.60 14.06
N TYR A 113 -0.84 4.77 13.08
CA TYR A 113 -0.23 6.06 12.78
C TYR A 113 -0.55 6.62 11.40
N GLY A 114 -1.19 5.84 10.52
CA GLY A 114 -1.44 6.24 9.12
C GLY A 114 -2.64 7.17 8.92
N SER A 115 -3.37 7.54 9.97
CA SER A 115 -4.57 8.39 9.87
C SER A 115 -4.29 9.77 9.24
N PRO A 116 -3.28 10.55 9.70
CA PRO A 116 -3.04 11.88 9.15
C PRO A 116 -2.73 11.86 7.64
N ALA A 117 -1.89 10.90 7.21
CA ALA A 117 -1.57 10.71 5.79
C ALA A 117 -2.80 10.35 4.94
N PHE A 118 -3.71 9.52 5.48
CA PHE A 118 -4.93 9.14 4.76
C PHE A 118 -5.95 10.28 4.67
N TYR A 119 -6.10 11.10 5.71
CA TYR A 119 -7.11 12.18 5.71
C TYR A 119 -6.61 13.51 5.12
N GLY A 120 -5.29 13.66 4.99
CA GLY A 120 -4.65 14.88 4.49
C GLY A 120 -4.60 15.99 5.54
N GLU A 121 -4.43 15.62 6.82
CA GLU A 121 -4.37 16.48 8.01
C GLU A 121 -2.94 16.88 8.38
#